data_AF-A0A941PMT3-F1
#
_entry.id   AF-A0A941PMT3-F1
#
_cell.length_a   1.000
_cell.length_b   1.000
_cell.length_c   1.000
_cell.angle_alpha   90.00
_cell.angle_beta   90.00
_cell.angle_gamma   90.00
#
_symmetry.space_group_name_H-M   'P 1'
#
loop_
_entity.id
_entity.type
_entity.pdbx_description
1 polymer ?
#
loop_
_entity_poly.entity_id
_entity_poly.type
_entity_poly.pdbx_seq_one_letter_code
_entity_poly.pdbx_strand_id
1 'polypeptide(L)'
;AGVPVPEAVARLQKLCHDLLARQVGAPPRFFDAADLPARALSQAALTRWWKQLAESARSAEHPLNPGLVTEFLVNAARQALNSKL
;
A
#
# COMPACT_ATOMS: atom_id res chain seq x y z
N ALA A 1 3.82 8.62 19.43
CA ALA A 1 5.00 8.45 18.56
C ALA A 1 4.54 8.09 17.15
N GLY A 2 5.26 8.50 16.11
CA GLY A 2 4.97 8.10 14.73
C GLY A 2 5.27 6.61 14.49
N VAL A 3 4.62 6.01 13.49
CA VAL A 3 4.89 4.61 13.09
C VAL A 3 6.27 4.55 12.40
N PRO A 4 7.16 3.60 12.76
CA PRO A 4 8.43 3.39 12.06
C PRO A 4 8.23 3.13 10.56
N VAL A 5 9.13 3.64 9.73
CA VAL A 5 9.04 3.50 8.25
C VAL A 5 8.95 2.03 7.80
N PRO A 6 9.77 1.09 8.29
CA PRO A 6 9.64 -0.33 7.91
C PRO A 6 8.26 -0.90 8.21
N GLU A 7 7.72 -0.55 9.38
CA GLU A 7 6.40 -1.00 9.81
C GLU A 7 5.29 -0.40 8.94
N ALA A 8 5.39 0.89 8.60
CA ALA A 8 4.45 1.55 7.70
C ALA A 8 4.45 0.87 6.31
N VAL A 9 5.64 0.62 5.73
CA VAL A 9 5.76 -0.06 4.43
C VAL A 9 5.14 -1.47 4.51
N ALA A 10 5.46 -2.26 5.54
CA ALA A 10 4.93 -3.61 5.70
C ALA A 10 3.40 -3.64 5.82
N ARG A 11 2.81 -2.70 6.58
CA ARG A 11 1.35 -2.56 6.71
C ARG A 11 0.71 -2.19 5.36
N LEU A 12 1.30 -1.24 4.62
CA LEU A 12 0.80 -0.83 3.31
C LEU A 12 0.94 -1.94 2.25
N GLN A 13 1.98 -2.78 2.32
CA GLN A 13 2.12 -3.96 1.46
C GLN A 13 1.00 -4.95 1.70
N LYS A 14 0.69 -5.29 2.96
CA LYS A 14 -0.43 -6.16 3.31
C LYS A 14 -1.77 -5.62 2.80
N LEU A 15 -1.98 -4.31 2.92
CA LEU A 15 -3.17 -3.66 2.39
C LEU A 15 -3.23 -3.78 0.86
N CYS A 16 -2.15 -3.42 0.15
CA CYS A 16 -2.09 -3.52 -1.31
C CYS A 16 -2.33 -4.97 -1.80
N HIS A 17 -1.79 -5.96 -1.09
CA HIS A 17 -2.01 -7.38 -1.38
C HIS A 17 -3.50 -7.73 -1.32
N ASP A 18 -4.18 -7.40 -0.23
CA ASP A 18 -5.59 -7.74 -0.06
C ASP A 18 -6.50 -7.00 -1.04
N LEU A 19 -6.15 -5.75 -1.39
CA LEU A 19 -6.87 -5.01 -2.43
C LEU A 19 -6.70 -5.65 -3.81
N LEU A 20 -5.51 -6.16 -4.15
CA LEU A 20 -5.27 -6.92 -5.39
C LEU A 20 -6.03 -8.24 -5.41
N ALA A 21 -6.01 -8.99 -4.31
CA ALA A 21 -6.76 -10.24 -4.15
C ALA A 21 -8.27 -10.02 -4.40
N ARG A 22 -8.83 -8.95 -3.84
CA ARG A 22 -10.23 -8.58 -4.06
C ARG A 22 -10.56 -8.25 -5.52
N GLN A 23 -9.62 -7.68 -6.28
CA GLN A 23 -9.88 -7.38 -7.70
C GLN A 23 -10.03 -8.64 -8.56
N VAL A 24 -9.57 -9.81 -8.08
CA VAL A 24 -9.71 -11.10 -8.77
C VAL A 24 -10.69 -12.04 -8.07
N GLY A 25 -11.49 -11.54 -7.13
CA GLY A 25 -12.49 -12.33 -6.40
C GLY A 25 -11.92 -13.25 -5.31
N ALA A 26 -10.63 -13.12 -4.97
CA ALA A 26 -10.03 -13.87 -3.87
C ALA A 26 -10.29 -13.18 -2.51
N PRO A 27 -10.42 -13.95 -1.41
CA PRO A 27 -10.59 -13.39 -0.08
C PRO A 27 -9.32 -12.66 0.39
N PRO A 28 -9.45 -11.57 1.18
CA PRO A 28 -8.30 -10.92 1.80
C PRO A 28 -7.66 -11.82 2.86
N ARG A 29 -6.34 -11.67 3.07
CA ARG A 29 -5.55 -12.49 4.00
C ARG A 29 -5.21 -11.78 5.30
N PHE A 30 -5.05 -10.47 5.27
CA PHE A 30 -4.52 -9.67 6.38
C PHE A 30 -5.56 -8.78 7.04
N PHE A 31 -6.56 -8.33 6.30
CA PHE A 31 -7.64 -7.46 6.78
C PHE A 31 -9.00 -8.12 6.61
N ASP A 32 -9.93 -7.77 7.49
CA ASP A 32 -11.33 -8.17 7.33
C ASP A 32 -11.93 -7.52 6.08
N ALA A 33 -12.71 -8.31 5.32
CA ALA A 33 -13.28 -7.85 4.07
C ALA A 33 -14.20 -6.62 4.24
N ALA A 34 -14.82 -6.48 5.41
CA ALA A 34 -15.69 -5.36 5.77
C ALA A 34 -14.93 -4.02 5.94
N ASP A 35 -13.64 -4.08 6.31
CA ASP A 35 -12.80 -2.90 6.52
C ASP A 35 -12.12 -2.42 5.21
N LEU A 36 -12.24 -3.20 4.15
CA LEU A 36 -11.64 -2.90 2.85
C LEU A 36 -12.65 -2.21 1.91
N PRO A 37 -12.20 -1.29 1.04
CA PRO A 37 -13.06 -0.60 0.08
C PRO A 37 -13.94 -1.56 -0.74
N ALA A 38 -15.26 -1.34 -0.71
CA ALA A 38 -16.21 -2.16 -1.45
C ALA A 38 -16.22 -1.89 -2.97
N ARG A 39 -15.72 -0.72 -3.41
CA ARG A 39 -15.63 -0.35 -4.82
C ARG A 39 -14.49 -1.10 -5.53
N ALA A 40 -14.65 -1.34 -6.83
CA ALA A 40 -13.56 -1.78 -7.68
C ALA A 40 -12.45 -0.71 -7.75
N LEU A 41 -11.19 -1.16 -7.77
CA LEU A 41 -10.00 -0.33 -7.84
C LEU A 41 -9.17 -0.72 -9.07
N SER A 42 -8.44 0.23 -9.65
CA SER A 42 -7.60 -0.05 -10.82
C SER A 42 -6.49 -1.05 -10.48
N GLN A 43 -6.57 -2.26 -11.05
CA GLN A 43 -5.53 -3.31 -10.89
C GLN A 43 -4.16 -2.82 -11.34
N ALA A 44 -4.11 -2.01 -12.39
CA ALA A 44 -2.87 -1.41 -12.89
C ALA A 44 -2.29 -0.41 -11.88
N ALA A 45 -3.13 0.40 -11.23
CA ALA A 45 -2.67 1.32 -10.18
C ALA A 45 -2.16 0.57 -8.94
N LEU A 46 -2.88 -0.47 -8.49
CA LEU A 46 -2.46 -1.29 -7.36
C LEU A 46 -1.15 -2.02 -7.64
N THR A 47 -0.96 -2.56 -8.85
CA THR A 47 0.30 -3.22 -9.24
C THR A 47 1.48 -2.24 -9.29
N ARG A 48 1.26 -1.01 -9.75
CA ARG A 48 2.30 0.04 -9.69
C ARG A 48 2.62 0.40 -8.24
N TRP A 49 1.61 0.52 -7.39
CA TRP A 49 1.80 0.83 -5.97
C TRP A 49 2.58 -0.28 -5.25
N TRP A 50 2.30 -1.55 -5.53
CA TRP A 50 3.09 -2.67 -5.02
C TRP A 50 4.59 -2.53 -5.32
N LYS A 51 4.94 -2.15 -6.57
CA LYS A 51 6.34 -1.92 -6.96
C LYS A 51 6.98 -0.77 -6.18
N GLN A 52 6.25 0.33 -5.96
CA GLN A 52 6.73 1.47 -5.17
C GLN A 52 7.00 1.06 -3.72
N LEU A 53 6.08 0.30 -3.11
CA LEU A 53 6.26 -0.21 -1.75
C LEU A 53 7.43 -1.18 -1.64
N ALA A 54 7.63 -2.04 -2.63
CA ALA A 54 8.78 -2.96 -2.67
C ALA A 54 10.11 -2.22 -2.78
N GLU A 55 10.16 -1.08 -3.49
CA GLU A 55 11.34 -0.22 -3.50
C GLU A 55 11.56 0.46 -2.14
N SER A 56 10.52 1.05 -1.55
CA SER A 56 10.62 1.68 -0.23
C SER A 56 11.07 0.70 0.85
N ALA A 57 10.66 -0.56 0.77
CA ALA A 57 11.06 -1.59 1.73
C ALA A 57 12.58 -1.83 1.76
N ARG A 58 13.28 -1.68 0.62
CA ARG A 58 14.72 -1.92 0.53
C ARG A 58 15.55 -0.91 1.32
N SER A 59 15.05 0.30 1.50
CA SER A 59 15.74 1.40 2.21
C SER A 59 15.09 1.77 3.53
N ALA A 60 14.06 1.03 3.97
CA ALA A 60 13.24 1.40 5.11
C ALA A 60 13.97 1.34 6.46
N GLU A 61 14.97 0.47 6.62
CA GLU A 61 15.74 0.32 7.87
C GLU A 61 16.70 1.50 8.11
N HIS A 62 17.23 2.08 7.03
CA HIS A 62 18.16 3.22 7.07
C HIS A 62 17.75 4.31 6.08
N PRO A 63 16.57 4.93 6.26
CA PRO A 63 16.08 5.94 5.33
C PRO A 63 16.84 7.24 5.53
N LEU A 64 17.36 7.81 4.44
CA LEU A 64 18.10 9.08 4.45
C LEU A 64 17.26 10.24 5.02
N ASN A 65 15.94 10.21 4.80
CA ASN A 65 14.99 11.15 5.38
C ASN A 65 13.64 10.45 5.67
N PRO A 66 13.37 10.03 6.92
CA PRO A 66 12.13 9.34 7.28
C PRO A 66 10.84 10.14 7.00
N GLY A 67 10.90 11.47 7.12
CA GLY A 67 9.75 12.35 6.89
C GLY A 67 9.33 12.34 5.43
N LEU A 68 10.28 12.54 4.52
CA LEU A 68 10.02 12.47 3.07
C LEU A 68 9.53 11.09 2.63
N VAL A 69 10.07 10.01 3.21
CA VAL A 69 9.55 8.65 2.91
C VAL A 69 8.10 8.53 3.36
N THR A 70 7.74 9.04 4.54
CA THR A 70 6.36 9.01 5.01
C THR A 70 5.41 9.77 4.07
N GLU A 71 5.79 10.97 3.64
CA GLU A 71 5.01 11.75 2.66
C GLU A 71 4.86 11.03 1.33
N PHE A 72 5.93 10.40 0.84
CA PHE A 72 5.90 9.57 -0.36
C PHE A 72 4.91 8.40 -0.22
N LEU A 73 4.95 7.67 0.90
CA LEU A 73 4.07 6.53 1.15
C LEU A 73 2.59 6.96 1.17
N VAL A 74 2.27 8.08 1.82
CA VAL A 74 0.91 8.64 1.85
C VAL A 74 0.45 9.03 0.45
N ASN A 75 1.29 9.72 -0.31
CA ASN A 75 0.96 10.13 -1.67
C ASN A 75 0.77 8.93 -2.61
N ALA A 76 1.62 7.91 -2.52
CA ALA A 76 1.51 6.68 -3.30
C ALA A 76 0.19 5.94 -3.00
N ALA A 77 -0.17 5.81 -1.72
CA ALA A 77 -1.44 5.21 -1.32
C ALA A 77 -2.64 6.01 -1.85
N ARG A 78 -2.62 7.34 -1.72
CA ARG A 78 -3.69 8.21 -2.23
C ARG A 78 -3.87 8.07 -3.74
N GLN A 79 -2.77 8.01 -4.50
CA GLN A 79 -2.81 7.83 -5.96
C GLN A 79 -3.38 6.46 -6.33
N ALA A 80 -2.96 5.40 -5.65
CA ALA A 80 -3.43 4.04 -5.92
C ALA A 80 -4.94 3.89 -5.64
N LEU A 81 -5.40 4.40 -4.49
CA LEU A 81 -6.78 4.23 -4.04
C LEU A 81 -7.78 5.11 -4.78
N ASN A 82 -7.34 6.24 -5.34
CA ASN A 82 -8.22 7.18 -6.05
C ASN A 82 -7.98 7.22 -7.56
N SER A 83 -7.17 6.31 -8.10
CA SER A 83 -7.03 6.15 -9.54
C SER A 83 -8.34 5.67 -10.14
N LYS A 84 -8.69 6.21 -11.32
CA LYS A 84 -9.87 5.74 -12.07
C LYS A 84 -9.58 4.34 -12.63
N LEU A 85 -10.63 3.52 -12.69
CA LEU A 85 -10.60 2.19 -13.31
C LEU A 85 -10.24 2.29 -14.79
#